data_AF-A0A8S2ZRZ7-F1
#
_entry.id   AF-A0A8S2ZRZ7-F1
#
_cell.length_a   1.000
_cell.length_b   1.000
_cell.length_c   1.000
_cell.angle_alpha   90.00
_cell.angle_beta   90.00
_cell.angle_gamma   90.00
#
_symmetry.space_group_name_H-M   'P 1'
#
loop_
_entity.id
_entity.type
_entity.pdbx_description
1 polymer ?
#
loop_
_entity_poly.entity_id
_entity_poly.type
_entity_poly.pdbx_seq_one_letter_code
_entity_poly.pdbx_strand_id
1 'polypeptide(L)' 'VTEESKQTFLKVIQRLNDEQNIEGIVLGCTEIPVLIKQNDIPHVLLFDSTQLHAQLAVDYQLGRQSIKAVLP' A
#
# COMPACT_ATOMS: atom_id res chain seq x y z
N VAL A 1 -8.55 13.56 -8.91
CA VAL A 1 -7.30 13.34 -8.14
C VAL A 1 -6.40 14.55 -8.40
N THR A 2 -5.96 15.29 -7.37
CA THR A 2 -5.21 16.57 -7.53
C THR A 2 -3.80 16.48 -6.95
N GLU A 3 -2.90 17.34 -7.43
CA GLU A 3 -1.54 17.46 -6.89
C GLU A 3 -1.54 17.87 -5.40
N GLU A 4 -2.47 18.73 -5.00
CA GLU A 4 -2.64 19.14 -3.59
C GLU A 4 -2.94 17.93 -2.67
N SER A 5 -3.80 17.01 -3.12
CA SER A 5 -4.06 15.77 -2.37
C SER A 5 -2.78 14.95 -2.25
N LYS A 6 -2.02 14.77 -3.34
CA LYS A 6 -0.74 14.04 -3.30
C LYS A 6 0.21 14.63 -2.28
N GLN A 7 0.40 15.95 -2.31
CA GLN A 7 1.29 16.65 -1.37
C GLN A 7 0.84 16.50 0.09
N THR A 8 -0.48 16.48 0.33
CA THR A 8 -1.04 16.28 1.67
C THR A 8 -0.67 14.90 2.21
N PHE A 9 -0.80 13.85 1.40
CA PHE A 9 -0.39 12.51 1.80
C PHE A 9 1.13 12.42 2.04
N LEU A 10 1.94 12.97 1.14
CA LEU A 10 3.41 12.94 1.30
C LEU A 10 3.86 13.61 2.60
N LYS A 11 3.23 14.73 3.00
CA LYS A 11 3.51 15.39 4.28
C LYS A 11 3.17 14.51 5.48
N VAL A 12 2.05 13.80 5.44
CA VAL A 12 1.66 12.86 6.52
C VAL A 12 2.67 11.74 6.62
N ILE A 13 3.08 11.18 5.48
CA ILE A 13 4.04 10.07 5.42
C ILE A 13 5.41 10.51 5.94
N GLN A 14 5.91 11.67 5.51
CA GLN A 14 7.17 12.22 6.00
C GLN A 14 7.14 12.42 7.51
N ARG A 15 6.06 13.01 8.04
CA ARG A 15 5.90 13.20 9.48
C ARG A 15 5.94 11.86 10.23
N LEU A 16 5.21 10.85 9.75
CA LEU A 16 5.20 9.53 10.38
C LEU A 16 6.57 8.86 10.32
N ASN A 17 7.30 9.01 9.21
CA ASN A 17 8.67 8.55 9.09
C ASN A 17 9.60 9.23 10.09
N ASP A 18 9.54 10.56 10.21
CA ASP A 18 10.38 11.32 11.13
C ASP A 18 10.05 11.02 12.61
N GLU A 19 8.77 10.81 12.93
CA GLU A 19 8.31 10.55 14.31
C GLU A 19 8.50 9.08 14.74
N GLN A 20 8.38 8.12 13.82
CA GLN A 20 8.26 6.69 14.17
C GLN A 20 9.19 5.74 13.41
N ASN A 21 9.97 6.22 12.44
CA ASN A 21 10.80 5.39 11.54
C ASN A 21 10.00 4.23 10.93
N ILE A 22 8.85 4.56 10.31
CA ILE A 22 7.98 3.55 9.70
C ILE A 22 8.70 2.78 8.60
N GLU A 23 8.52 1.46 8.56
CA GLU A 23 9.12 0.60 7.53
C GLU A 23 8.20 0.45 6.31
N GLY A 24 6.91 0.75 6.47
CA GLY A 24 5.94 0.63 5.39
C GLY A 24 4.57 1.24 5.68
N ILE A 25 3.77 1.36 4.63
CA ILE A 25 2.43 1.95 4.66
C ILE A 25 1.46 1.06 3.88
N VAL A 26 0.32 0.76 4.49
CA VAL A 26 -0.81 0.11 3.80
C VAL A 26 -1.65 1.15 3.08
N LEU A 27 -1.79 1.02 1.76
CA LEU A 27 -2.71 1.84 0.98
C LEU A 27 -4.11 1.24 1.12
N GLY A 28 -4.83 1.69 2.15
CA GLY A 28 -6.11 1.10 2.56
C GLY A 28 -7.35 1.51 1.75
N CYS A 29 -7.24 2.52 0.88
CA CYS A 29 -8.31 2.93 -0.03
C CYS A 29 -7.87 2.73 -1.48
N THR A 30 -8.79 2.32 -2.35
CA THR A 30 -8.53 1.97 -3.75
C THR A 30 -8.04 3.17 -4.58
N GLU A 31 -8.28 4.41 -4.13
CA GLU A 31 -7.89 5.65 -4.81
C GLU A 31 -6.46 6.09 -4.48
N ILE A 32 -5.92 5.72 -3.32
CA ILE A 32 -4.58 6.14 -2.86
C ILE A 32 -3.46 5.65 -3.80
N PRO A 33 -3.50 4.41 -4.33
CA PRO A 33 -2.52 3.95 -5.32
C PRO A 33 -2.47 4.79 -6.60
N VAL A 34 -3.51 5.56 -6.93
CA VAL A 34 -3.49 6.50 -8.07
C VAL A 34 -2.68 7.75 -7.73
N LEU A 35 -2.69 8.18 -6.46
CA LEU A 35 -2.05 9.40 -5.96
C LEU A 35 -0.56 9.23 -5.67
N ILE A 36 -0.17 8.13 -5.03
CA ILE A 36 1.18 7.91 -4.51
C ILE A 36 1.77 6.69 -5.19
N LYS A 37 3.01 6.82 -5.65
CA LYS A 37 3.80 5.75 -6.24
C LYS A 37 5.03 5.48 -5.39
N GLN A 38 5.60 4.28 -5.52
CA GLN A 38 6.81 3.89 -4.78
C GLN A 38 7.98 4.88 -4.99
N ASN A 39 8.07 5.48 -6.18
CA ASN A 39 9.10 6.49 -6.51
C ASN A 39 8.93 7.81 -5.76
N ASP A 40 7.74 8.11 -5.23
CA ASP A 40 7.52 9.31 -4.42
C ASP A 40 8.15 9.17 -3.02
N ILE A 41 8.34 7.93 -2.54
CA ILE A 41 8.79 7.63 -1.16
C ILE A 41 9.70 6.38 -1.18
N PRO A 42 10.91 6.47 -1.75
CA PRO A 42 11.75 5.30 -2.02
C PRO A 42 12.26 4.57 -0.76
N HIS A 43 12.18 5.21 0.41
CA HIS A 43 12.66 4.68 1.68
C HIS A 43 11.58 3.97 2.51
N VAL A 44 10.29 4.05 2.12
CA VAL A 44 9.17 3.40 2.81
C VAL A 44 8.44 2.47 1.85
N LEU A 45 8.21 1.21 2.26
CA LEU A 45 7.48 0.25 1.42
C LEU A 45 5.99 0.60 1.32
N LEU A 46 5.44 0.60 0.11
CA LEU A 46 4.01 0.77 -0.10
C LEU A 46 3.32 -0.57 -0.34
N PHE A 47 2.29 -0.87 0.46
CA PHE A 47 1.48 -2.06 0.34
C PHE A 47 0.09 -1.71 -0.21
N ASP A 48 -0.08 -1.87 -1.52
CA ASP A 48 -1.40 -1.71 -2.16
C ASP A 48 -2.30 -2.88 -1.78
N SER A 49 -3.23 -2.64 -0.85
CA SER A 49 -4.17 -3.65 -0.38
C SER A 49 -5.02 -4.21 -1.52
N THR A 50 -5.40 -3.39 -2.50
CA THR A 50 -6.23 -3.79 -3.63
C THR A 50 -5.46 -4.76 -4.53
N GLN A 51 -4.22 -4.40 -4.85
CA GLN A 51 -3.35 -5.26 -5.65
C GLN A 51 -3.06 -6.59 -4.94
N LEU A 52 -2.73 -6.55 -3.65
CA LEU A 52 -2.44 -7.74 -2.85
C LEU A 52 -3.66 -8.68 -2.76
N HIS A 53 -4.85 -8.13 -2.51
CA HIS A 53 -6.07 -8.93 -2.48
C HIS A 53 -6.41 -9.53 -3.85
N ALA A 54 -6.26 -8.77 -4.94
CA ALA A 54 -6.49 -9.27 -6.29
C ALA A 54 -5.51 -10.41 -6.63
N GLN A 55 -4.23 -10.24 -6.30
CA GLN A 55 -3.20 -11.26 -6.49
C GLN A 55 -3.52 -12.53 -5.71
N LEU A 56 -3.87 -12.41 -4.42
CA LEU A 56 -4.27 -13.54 -3.58
C LEU A 56 -5.51 -14.26 -4.16
N ALA A 57 -6.51 -13.52 -4.65
CA ALA A 57 -7.70 -14.11 -5.25
C ALA A 57 -7.37 -14.96 -6.50
N VAL A 58 -6.48 -14.45 -7.36
CA VAL A 58 -5.98 -15.20 -8.53
C VAL A 58 -5.16 -16.41 -8.10
N ASP A 59 -4.28 -16.26 -7.11
CA ASP A 59 -3.43 -17.34 -6.61
C ASP A 59 -4.24 -18.46 -5.97
N TYR A 60 -5.29 -18.11 -5.24
CA TYR A 60 -6.24 -19.07 -4.71
C TYR A 60 -6.94 -19.84 -5.84
N GLN A 61 -7.45 -19.14 -6.86
CA GLN A 61 -8.15 -19.77 -7.98
C GLN A 61 -7.25 -20.73 -8.78
N LEU A 62 -5.96 -20.42 -8.90
CA LEU A 62 -4.98 -21.24 -9.58
C LEU A 62 -4.35 -22.32 -8.69
N GLY A 63 -4.76 -22.44 -7.43
CA GLY A 63 -4.20 -23.39 -6.46
C GLY A 63 -2.76 -23.09 -6.03
N ARG A 64 -2.27 -21.87 -6.25
CA ARG A 64 -0.93 -21.40 -5.82
C ARG A 64 -0.89 -21.05 -4.34
N GLN A 65 -2.02 -20.68 -3.75
CA GLN A 65 -2.15 -20.38 -2.33
C GLN A 65 -3.45 -20.94 -1.74
N SER A 66 -3.42 -21.30 -0.46
CA SER A 66 -4.58 -21.75 0.31
C SER A 66 -5.07 -20.62 1.22
N ILE A 67 -6.38 -20.35 1.26
CA ILE A 67 -6.96 -19.35 2.17
C ILE A 67 -6.65 -19.66 3.64
N LYS A 68 -6.60 -20.94 4.02
CA LYS A 68 -6.25 -21.36 5.40
C LYS A 68 -4.81 -21.04 5.78
N ALA A 69 -3.94 -20.73 4.81
CA ALA A 69 -2.56 -20.32 5.08
C ALA A 69 -2.45 -18.82 5.34
N VAL A 70 -3.50 -18.03 5.03
CA VAL A 70 -3.48 -16.56 5.05
C VAL A 70 -4.44 -15.98 6.09
N LEU A 71 -5.55 -16.67 6.38
CA LEU A 71 -6.47 -16.30 7.44
C LEU A 71 -6.27 -17.21 8.67
N PRO A 72 -6.25 -16.64 9.89
CA PRO A 72 -6.17 -17.42 11.13
C PRO A 72 -7.40 -18.31 11.35
#